data_AF-A0A348VTS2-F1
#
_entry.id   AF-A0A348VTS2-F1
#
_cell.length_a   1.000
_cell.length_b   1.000
_cell.length_c   1.000
_cell.angle_alpha   90.00
_cell.angle_beta   90.00
_cell.angle_gamma   90.00
#
_symmetry.space_group_name_H-M   'P 1'
#
loop_
_entity.id
_entity.type
_entity.pdbx_description
1 polymer ?
#
loop_
_entity_poly.entity_id
_entity_poly.type
_entity_poly.pdbx_seq_one_letter_code
_entity_poly.pdbx_strand_id
1 'polypeptide(L)'
;MILDIFENAGHYLGLHHGFRKAFEFLKRPDLASLEPGRHEIDGERVIARVAKGPGRKKQEGKLERHEKFIDIQYVLSGTDEMGWKPGSACKSPAGPYDPKEDIQFFTDEPDAWVQVHAGAFIVFFPDDA
;
A
#
# COMPACT_ATOMS: atom_id res chain seq x y z
N MET A 1 -8.87 -0.77 -6.03
CA MET A 1 -8.34 -1.71 -5.03
C MET A 1 -8.27 -3.14 -5.58
N ILE A 2 -7.21 -3.90 -5.21
CA ILE A 2 -7.13 -5.38 -5.34
C ILE A 2 -6.73 -5.94 -3.98
N LEU A 3 -7.38 -6.99 -3.47
CA LEU A 3 -6.94 -7.77 -2.31
C LEU A 3 -6.78 -9.23 -2.73
N ASP A 4 -5.63 -9.82 -2.47
CA ASP A 4 -5.39 -11.24 -2.78
C ASP A 4 -4.26 -11.83 -1.94
N ILE A 5 -4.09 -13.15 -2.03
CA ILE A 5 -2.93 -13.86 -1.49
C ILE A 5 -1.76 -13.83 -2.48
N PHE A 6 -0.54 -13.88 -1.96
CA PHE A 6 0.66 -13.72 -2.76
C PHE A 6 0.85 -14.82 -3.82
N GLU A 7 0.32 -16.02 -3.59
CA GLU A 7 0.30 -17.13 -4.55
C GLU A 7 -0.37 -16.73 -5.87
N ASN A 8 -1.35 -15.82 -5.83
CA ASN A 8 -2.08 -15.31 -6.98
C ASN A 8 -1.45 -14.07 -7.63
N ALA A 9 -0.33 -13.56 -7.10
CA ALA A 9 0.35 -12.36 -7.61
C ALA A 9 0.64 -12.42 -9.12
N GLY A 10 0.84 -13.63 -9.66
CA GLY A 10 1.05 -13.90 -11.08
C GLY A 10 -0.07 -13.35 -12.00
N HIS A 11 -1.31 -13.28 -11.52
CA HIS A 11 -2.46 -12.80 -12.29
C HIS A 11 -2.37 -11.30 -12.62
N TYR A 12 -1.63 -10.54 -11.81
CA TYR A 12 -1.63 -9.08 -11.86
C TYR A 12 -0.41 -8.50 -12.57
N LEU A 13 0.57 -9.32 -12.95
CA LEU A 13 1.85 -8.86 -13.52
C LEU A 13 1.71 -8.03 -14.81
N GLY A 14 0.60 -8.20 -15.54
CA GLY A 14 0.30 -7.46 -16.76
C GLY A 14 -0.42 -6.13 -16.55
N LEU A 15 -0.87 -5.81 -15.34
CA LEU A 15 -1.67 -4.60 -15.07
C LEU A 15 -0.84 -3.31 -15.07
N HIS A 16 0.42 -3.39 -14.66
CA HIS A 16 1.31 -2.24 -14.62
C HIS A 16 2.77 -2.66 -14.81
N HIS A 17 3.55 -1.84 -15.51
CA HIS A 17 4.94 -2.12 -15.85
C HIS A 17 5.84 -2.31 -14.60
N GLY A 18 5.52 -1.65 -13.49
CA GLY A 18 6.25 -1.77 -12.23
C GLY A 18 5.92 -3.03 -11.42
N PHE A 19 4.79 -3.69 -11.67
CA PHE A 19 4.31 -4.78 -10.83
C PHE A 19 5.24 -5.98 -10.85
N ARG A 20 5.81 -6.32 -12.02
CA ARG A 20 6.77 -7.43 -12.11
C ARG A 20 7.93 -7.27 -11.14
N LYS A 21 8.56 -6.09 -11.12
CA LYS A 21 9.71 -5.81 -10.23
C LYS A 21 9.29 -5.80 -8.76
N ALA A 22 8.14 -5.21 -8.43
CA ALA A 22 7.62 -5.18 -7.07
C ALA A 22 7.33 -6.60 -6.53
N PHE A 23 6.61 -7.43 -7.29
CA PHE A 23 6.30 -8.80 -6.89
C PHE A 23 7.53 -9.71 -6.89
N GLU A 24 8.51 -9.50 -7.77
CA GLU A 24 9.81 -10.19 -7.70
C GLU A 24 10.58 -9.83 -6.42
N PHE A 25 10.56 -8.56 -6.00
CA PHE A 25 11.15 -8.16 -4.71
C PHE A 25 10.48 -8.86 -3.54
N LEU A 26 9.15 -8.98 -3.54
CA LEU A 26 8.40 -9.67 -2.50
C LEU A 26 8.65 -11.19 -2.46
N LYS A 27 9.18 -11.81 -3.53
CA LYS A 27 9.57 -13.24 -3.56
C LYS A 27 10.91 -13.53 -2.90
N ARG A 28 11.63 -12.51 -2.45
CA ARG A 28 12.99 -12.67 -1.93
C ARG A 28 13.01 -13.57 -0.68
N PRO A 29 13.96 -14.51 -0.57
CA PRO A 29 14.07 -15.39 0.59
C PRO A 29 14.46 -14.64 1.87
N ASP A 30 15.12 -13.49 1.73
CA ASP A 30 15.60 -12.65 2.84
C ASP A 30 14.61 -11.52 3.22
N LEU A 31 13.40 -11.50 2.64
CA LEU A 31 12.44 -10.40 2.82
C LEU A 31 12.12 -10.12 4.30
N ALA A 32 11.96 -11.18 5.11
CA ALA A 32 11.69 -11.05 6.55
C ALA A 32 12.86 -10.43 7.34
N SER A 33 14.09 -10.63 6.86
CA SER A 33 15.31 -10.11 7.50
C SER A 33 15.69 -8.70 7.09
N LEU A 34 15.00 -8.09 6.12
CA LEU A 34 15.30 -6.72 5.69
C LEU A 34 15.17 -5.72 6.84
N GLU A 35 16.11 -4.79 6.92
CA GLU A 35 16.05 -3.69 7.88
C GLU A 35 14.89 -2.74 7.55
N PRO A 36 14.22 -2.18 8.57
CA PRO A 36 13.22 -1.14 8.35
C PRO A 36 13.78 0.04 7.54
N GLY A 37 12.96 0.60 6.66
CA GLY A 37 13.34 1.76 5.85
C GLY A 37 13.11 1.55 4.36
N ARG A 38 13.72 2.44 3.57
CA ARG A 38 13.56 2.52 2.11
C ARG A 38 14.60 1.64 1.40
N HIS A 39 14.13 0.81 0.48
CA HIS A 39 14.94 -0.05 -0.39
C HIS A 39 14.58 0.27 -1.85
N GLU A 40 15.59 0.56 -2.67
CA GLU A 40 15.38 0.80 -4.10
C GLU A 40 15.31 -0.52 -4.87
N ILE A 41 14.31 -0.65 -5.74
CA ILE A 41 14.11 -1.82 -6.60
C ILE A 41 14.39 -1.45 -8.06
N ASP A 42 13.93 -0.26 -8.48
CA ASP A 42 14.12 0.26 -9.83
C ASP A 42 14.33 1.77 -9.86
N GLY A 43 15.37 2.23 -9.17
CA GLY A 43 15.60 3.64 -8.89
C GLY A 43 14.42 4.22 -8.12
N GLU A 44 13.87 5.33 -8.60
CA GLU A 44 12.70 5.99 -7.99
C GLU A 44 11.36 5.47 -8.52
N ARG A 45 11.34 4.57 -9.51
CA ARG A 45 10.10 4.07 -10.13
C ARG A 45 9.41 2.98 -9.33
N VAL A 46 10.22 2.14 -8.67
CA VAL A 46 9.74 1.06 -7.79
C VAL A 46 10.63 1.06 -6.56
N ILE A 47 10.02 1.32 -5.42
CA ILE A 47 10.67 1.39 -4.11
C ILE A 47 9.89 0.51 -3.13
N ALA A 48 10.58 -0.11 -2.18
CA ALA A 48 9.96 -0.77 -1.06
C ALA A 48 10.22 0.01 0.22
N ARG A 49 9.19 0.17 1.05
CA ARG A 49 9.33 0.67 2.42
C ARG A 49 9.02 -0.48 3.37
N VAL A 50 10.02 -0.95 4.10
CA VAL A 50 9.87 -1.99 5.11
C VAL A 50 9.56 -1.33 6.44
N ALA A 51 8.43 -1.68 7.03
CA ALA A 51 8.04 -1.26 8.38
C ALA A 51 7.96 -2.48 9.30
N LYS A 52 8.46 -2.32 10.54
CA LYS A 52 8.38 -3.34 11.60
C LYS A 52 7.91 -2.66 12.88
N GLY A 53 6.85 -3.16 13.49
CA GLY A 53 6.30 -2.61 14.73
C GLY A 53 4.80 -2.84 14.86
N PRO A 54 4.19 -2.37 15.96
CA PRO A 54 2.75 -2.40 16.12
C PRO A 54 2.08 -1.49 15.09
N GLY A 55 0.93 -1.95 14.57
CA GLY A 55 0.02 -1.10 13.80
C GLY A 55 -0.57 0.03 14.66
N ARG A 56 -1.32 0.92 14.01
CA ARG A 56 -2.03 2.02 14.68
C ARG A 56 -3.48 1.64 14.94
N LYS A 57 -4.14 2.35 15.86
CA LYS A 57 -5.58 2.18 16.04
C LYS A 57 -6.34 2.82 14.88
N LYS A 58 -7.51 2.28 14.53
CA LYS A 58 -8.38 2.84 13.47
C LYS A 58 -8.63 4.34 13.62
N GLN A 59 -8.85 4.81 14.85
CA GLN A 59 -9.15 6.22 15.12
C GLN A 59 -7.94 7.15 14.92
N GLU A 60 -6.73 6.60 14.86
CA GLU A 60 -5.48 7.33 14.62
C GLU A 60 -5.11 7.33 13.13
N GLY A 61 -5.77 6.48 12.33
CA GLY A 61 -5.61 6.41 10.89
C GLY A 61 -6.42 7.49 10.17
N LYS A 62 -5.85 8.04 9.10
CA LYS A 62 -6.56 8.87 8.12
C LYS A 62 -6.53 8.14 6.79
N LEU A 63 -7.56 8.32 5.98
CA LEU A 63 -7.50 7.92 4.58
C LEU A 63 -6.41 8.76 3.88
N GLU A 64 -5.69 8.13 2.96
CA GLU A 64 -4.62 8.77 2.20
C GLU A 64 -4.60 8.21 0.78
N ARG A 65 -4.28 9.07 -0.18
CA ARG A 65 -4.07 8.64 -1.57
C ARG A 65 -2.81 9.23 -2.17
N HIS A 66 -2.32 8.55 -3.19
CA HIS A 66 -1.15 8.93 -3.97
C HIS A 66 -1.56 9.24 -5.41
N GLU A 67 -0.99 10.25 -6.06
CA GLU A 67 -1.31 10.57 -7.46
C GLU A 67 -0.32 9.91 -8.44
N LYS A 68 0.92 9.66 -8.02
CA LYS A 68 2.01 9.15 -8.88
C LYS A 68 2.31 7.68 -8.62
N PHE A 69 2.19 7.22 -7.38
CA PHE A 69 2.48 5.84 -7.00
C PHE A 69 1.23 4.98 -6.88
N ILE A 70 1.40 3.70 -7.21
CA ILE A 70 0.47 2.63 -6.85
C ILE A 70 1.09 1.91 -5.66
N ASP A 71 0.30 1.75 -4.60
CA ASP A 71 0.72 1.07 -3.41
C ASP A 71 0.47 -0.43 -3.54
N ILE A 72 1.49 -1.24 -3.22
CA ILE A 72 1.35 -2.68 -2.99
C ILE A 72 1.76 -2.93 -1.54
N GLN A 73 0.76 -3.04 -0.66
CA GLN A 73 0.99 -3.26 0.75
C GLN A 73 0.89 -4.74 1.04
N TYR A 74 2.02 -5.36 1.39
CA TYR A 74 2.14 -6.80 1.67
C TYR A 74 2.37 -7.03 3.16
N VAL A 75 1.51 -7.85 3.78
CA VAL A 75 1.64 -8.17 5.20
C VAL A 75 2.56 -9.38 5.35
N LEU A 76 3.73 -9.14 5.90
CA LEU A 76 4.78 -10.16 6.06
C LEU A 76 4.54 -11.04 7.29
N SER A 77 3.96 -10.47 8.36
CA SER A 77 3.62 -11.16 9.60
C SER A 77 2.47 -10.46 10.30
N GLY A 78 1.64 -11.23 11.01
CA GLY A 78 0.47 -10.72 11.73
C GLY A 78 -0.73 -10.48 10.83
N THR A 79 -1.50 -9.44 11.14
CA THR A 79 -2.64 -8.99 10.35
C THR A 79 -2.70 -7.48 10.48
N ASP A 80 -2.85 -6.80 9.36
CA ASP A 80 -3.13 -5.37 9.32
C ASP A 80 -4.59 -5.15 8.89
N GLU A 81 -5.15 -4.01 9.25
CA GLU A 81 -6.51 -3.64 8.90
C GLU A 81 -6.52 -2.27 8.24
N MET A 82 -6.87 -2.27 6.96
CA MET A 82 -6.71 -1.11 6.08
C MET A 82 -8.08 -0.57 5.71
N GLY A 83 -8.28 0.73 5.96
CA GLY A 83 -9.47 1.45 5.55
C GLY A 83 -9.42 1.75 4.06
N TRP A 84 -10.58 1.78 3.41
CA TRP A 84 -10.67 2.19 2.02
C TRP A 84 -11.91 3.02 1.73
N LYS A 85 -11.76 3.98 0.82
CA LYS A 85 -12.83 4.73 0.16
C LYS A 85 -12.41 5.08 -1.28
N PRO A 86 -13.34 5.10 -2.26
CA PRO A 86 -13.02 5.67 -3.56
C PRO A 86 -12.56 7.13 -3.42
N GLY A 87 -11.41 7.49 -3.97
CA GLY A 87 -10.84 8.83 -3.85
C GLY A 87 -11.76 9.94 -4.37
N SER A 88 -12.60 9.63 -5.37
CA SER A 88 -13.64 10.54 -5.88
C SER A 88 -14.80 10.79 -4.91
N ALA A 89 -14.97 9.93 -3.90
CA ALA A 89 -15.99 10.05 -2.87
C ALA A 89 -15.47 10.75 -1.59
N CYS A 90 -14.15 10.97 -1.47
CA CYS A 90 -13.56 11.73 -0.37
C CYS A 90 -13.90 13.23 -0.51
N LYS A 91 -14.50 13.82 0.53
CA LYS A 91 -15.01 15.19 0.50
C LYS A 91 -14.34 16.11 1.53
N SER A 92 -13.54 15.54 2.42
CA SER A 92 -12.99 16.21 3.60
C SER A 92 -11.46 16.14 3.61
N PRO A 93 -10.76 16.85 2.70
CA PRO A 93 -9.31 16.84 2.66
C PRO A 93 -8.71 17.45 3.93
N ALA A 94 -7.74 16.75 4.51
CA ALA A 94 -7.02 17.15 5.72
C ALA A 94 -5.72 17.90 5.35
N GLY A 95 -5.87 18.99 4.60
CA GLY A 95 -4.75 19.75 4.01
C GLY A 95 -4.65 19.56 2.49
N PRO A 96 -3.73 20.30 1.83
CA PRO A 96 -3.48 20.16 0.40
C PRO A 96 -2.70 18.87 0.10
N TYR A 97 -2.74 18.44 -1.17
CA TYR A 97 -1.82 17.43 -1.70
C TYR A 97 -0.37 17.93 -1.62
N ASP A 98 0.53 17.08 -1.12
CA ASP A 98 1.97 17.30 -1.13
C ASP A 98 2.60 16.60 -2.35
N PRO A 99 3.06 17.33 -3.38
CA PRO A 99 3.63 16.72 -4.57
C PRO A 99 5.03 16.11 -4.35
N LYS A 100 5.72 16.43 -3.25
CA LYS A 100 7.04 15.88 -2.93
C LYS A 100 6.91 14.50 -2.29
N GLU A 101 6.01 14.38 -1.34
CA GLU A 101 5.71 13.10 -0.67
C GLU A 101 4.65 12.27 -1.39
N ASP A 102 4.04 12.83 -2.46
CA ASP A 102 2.95 12.25 -3.24
C ASP A 102 1.75 11.85 -2.38
N ILE A 103 1.31 12.69 -1.45
CA ILE A 103 0.29 12.29 -0.48
C ILE A 103 -0.79 13.36 -0.28
N GLN A 104 -2.04 12.93 -0.20
CA GLN A 104 -3.16 13.74 0.26
C GLN A 104 -3.93 12.97 1.33
N PHE A 105 -4.10 13.58 2.51
CA PHE A 105 -4.88 13.01 3.61
C PHE A 105 -6.34 13.46 3.57
N PHE A 106 -7.22 12.63 4.13
CA PHE A 106 -8.64 12.93 4.32
C PHE A 106 -9.10 12.57 5.73
N THR A 107 -10.07 13.31 6.25
CA THR A 107 -10.76 12.99 7.51
C THR A 107 -12.09 12.27 7.28
N ASP A 108 -12.41 11.90 6.05
CA ASP A 108 -13.57 11.07 5.74
C ASP A 108 -13.45 9.70 6.44
N GLU A 109 -14.57 9.12 6.86
CA GLU A 109 -14.58 7.74 7.34
C GLU A 109 -14.39 6.76 6.17
N PRO A 110 -13.65 5.65 6.32
CA PRO A 110 -13.58 4.61 5.31
C PRO A 110 -14.95 3.97 5.02
N ASP A 111 -15.21 3.64 3.76
CA ASP A 111 -16.42 2.89 3.37
C ASP A 111 -16.26 1.38 3.66
N ALA A 112 -15.02 0.89 3.66
CA ALA A 112 -14.68 -0.48 3.99
C ALA A 112 -13.46 -0.54 4.93
N TRP A 113 -13.43 -1.60 5.75
CA TRP A 113 -12.25 -2.02 6.49
C TRP A 113 -11.89 -3.43 6.03
N VAL A 114 -10.64 -3.61 5.62
CA VAL A 114 -10.15 -4.85 5.03
C VAL A 114 -9.08 -5.43 5.94
N GLN A 115 -9.27 -6.68 6.37
CA GLN A 115 -8.22 -7.43 7.07
C GLN A 115 -7.27 -8.05 6.05
N VAL A 116 -5.99 -7.68 6.14
CA VAL A 116 -4.92 -8.21 5.30
C VAL A 116 -4.04 -9.09 6.18
N HIS A 117 -4.16 -10.40 6.00
CA HIS A 117 -3.41 -11.39 6.78
C HIS A 117 -1.99 -11.59 6.24
N ALA A 118 -1.11 -12.15 7.07
CA ALA A 118 0.23 -12.54 6.63
C ALA A 118 0.18 -13.39 5.34
N GLY A 119 1.01 -13.03 4.36
CA GLY A 119 1.02 -13.67 3.05
C GLY A 119 0.03 -13.06 2.04
N ALA A 120 -0.81 -12.11 2.44
CA ALA A 120 -1.68 -11.37 1.53
C ALA A 120 -1.11 -9.99 1.18
N PHE A 121 -1.55 -9.47 0.05
CA PHE A 121 -1.27 -8.10 -0.37
C PHE A 121 -2.57 -7.39 -0.73
N ILE A 122 -2.55 -6.07 -0.56
CA ILE A 122 -3.57 -5.17 -1.09
C ILE A 122 -2.90 -4.15 -2.01
N VAL A 123 -3.60 -3.77 -3.08
CA VAL A 123 -3.17 -2.77 -4.05
C VAL A 123 -4.11 -1.58 -4.00
N PHE A 124 -3.56 -0.40 -3.78
CA PHE A 124 -4.27 0.88 -3.87
C PHE A 124 -3.74 1.66 -5.08
N PHE A 125 -4.64 1.95 -6.01
CA PHE A 125 -4.36 2.79 -7.18
C PHE A 125 -4.60 4.27 -6.82
N PRO A 126 -4.21 5.23 -7.69
CA PRO A 126 -4.42 6.66 -7.40
C PRO A 126 -5.87 7.10 -7.12
N ASP A 127 -6.83 6.29 -7.56
CA ASP A 127 -8.26 6.49 -7.33
C ASP A 127 -8.76 5.85 -6.02
N ASP A 128 -7.90 5.23 -5.24
CA ASP A 128 -8.20 4.60 -3.94
C ASP A 128 -7.59 5.44 -2.80
N ALA A 129 -8.37 5.68 -1.74
CA ALA A 129 -7.94 6.37 -0.52
C ALA A 129 -8.14 5.49 0.72
#